data_AF-A0A844AVS4-F1
#
_entry.id   AF-A0A844AVS4-F1
#
_cell.length_a   1.000
_cell.length_b   1.000
_cell.length_c   1.000
_cell.angle_alpha   90.00
_cell.angle_beta   90.00
_cell.angle_gamma   90.00
#
_symmetry.space_group_name_H-M   'P 1'
#
loop_
_entity.id
_entity.type
_entity.pdbx_description
1 polymer ?
#
loop_
_entity_poly.entity_id
_entity_poly.type
_entity_poly.pdbx_seq_one_letter_code
_entity_poly.pdbx_strand_id
1 'polypeptide(L)'
;MLPRVGLETFVDPRNGGGAVDDISTEPQVELMESGGEEILYYPTPCLTVALLRGTTADEMGNVAMEREALVIDNLAQAMAVKNAGGVVILQVERVVLAGTFTACGFSAEIADGALKIVQEGRSRKFLEAVEQVTFSGTREARLMQSVLHVIERAVFELTTDGLRLIEVAPGADLDRDILTHMETRLIIDEIAQMGPRIFSAVEMGLRVDLLHLDLAERVALHPDGNRLFLNFEKMRIRIPRELEKVAAQATEVCKKAPGRVDVIVSYDGFSTDETLEADWARMVSGLQGQFFNKVFRHSGSAFMRMKLQEVFSSGRSHIFESSAQALAFLDS
;
A
#
# COMPACT_ATOMS: atom_id res chain seq x y z
N MET A 1 10.64 14.05 33.53
CA MET A 1 11.79 14.77 32.91
C MET A 1 12.03 16.08 33.66
N LEU A 2 13.26 16.61 33.69
CA LEU A 2 13.61 17.87 34.39
C LEU A 2 14.27 18.92 33.46
N PRO A 3 13.57 19.48 32.45
CA PRO A 3 14.15 20.48 31.56
C PRO A 3 13.98 21.91 32.06
N ARG A 4 14.85 22.81 31.58
CA ARG A 4 14.64 24.27 31.60
C ARG A 4 13.84 24.76 30.38
N VAL A 5 13.85 23.96 29.31
CA VAL A 5 13.10 24.23 28.07
C VAL A 5 11.61 24.08 28.36
N GLY A 6 10.84 25.14 28.09
CA GLY A 6 9.40 25.21 28.36
C GLY A 6 8.99 26.27 29.38
N LEU A 7 9.92 26.85 30.15
CA LEU A 7 9.65 27.99 31.03
C LEU A 7 9.11 29.17 30.22
N GLU A 8 8.18 29.92 30.82
CA GLU A 8 7.49 31.06 30.19
C GLU A 8 6.69 30.70 28.92
N THR A 9 6.50 29.41 28.62
CA THR A 9 5.68 28.94 27.48
C THR A 9 4.37 28.32 27.98
N PHE A 10 3.53 27.84 27.06
CA PHE A 10 2.26 27.17 27.36
C PHE A 10 2.36 26.00 28.35
N VAL A 11 3.49 25.27 28.36
CA VAL A 11 3.71 24.14 29.28
C VAL A 11 4.17 24.57 30.68
N ASP A 12 4.50 25.85 30.87
CA ASP A 12 4.78 26.41 32.19
C ASP A 12 3.47 26.49 33.00
N PRO A 13 3.40 25.96 34.24
CA PRO A 13 2.21 26.01 35.08
C PRO A 13 1.64 27.41 35.27
N ARG A 14 2.48 28.45 35.18
CA ARG A 14 2.07 29.86 35.27
C ARG A 14 1.27 30.34 34.06
N ASN A 15 1.38 29.64 32.92
CA ASN A 15 0.84 30.03 31.61
C ASN A 15 -0.11 28.98 31.01
N GLY A 16 -0.65 28.07 31.83
CA GLY A 16 -1.61 27.04 31.42
C GLY A 16 -1.15 25.61 31.69
N GLY A 17 0.14 25.39 31.99
CA GLY A 17 0.65 24.09 32.44
C GLY A 17 0.48 22.95 31.42
N GLY A 18 0.33 23.28 30.14
CA GLY A 18 0.09 22.31 29.07
C GLY A 18 -1.35 21.81 28.95
N ALA A 19 -2.30 22.37 29.73
CA ALA A 19 -3.72 22.02 29.63
C ALA A 19 -4.31 22.56 28.32
N VAL A 20 -4.71 21.64 27.42
CA VAL A 20 -5.24 21.99 26.09
C VAL A 20 -6.59 22.72 26.19
N ASP A 21 -7.38 22.41 27.22
CA ASP A 21 -8.72 22.94 27.44
C ASP A 21 -9.09 22.96 28.94
N ASP A 22 -10.23 23.58 29.25
CA ASP A 22 -10.68 23.83 30.63
C ASP A 22 -11.13 22.55 31.37
N ILE A 23 -11.30 21.41 30.68
CA ILE A 23 -11.64 20.13 31.33
C ILE A 23 -10.42 19.46 31.97
N SER A 24 -9.21 19.85 31.54
CA SER A 24 -7.93 19.33 32.02
C SER A 24 -7.54 20.00 33.35
N THR A 25 -8.20 19.61 34.43
CA THR A 25 -8.08 20.26 35.76
C THR A 25 -6.91 19.76 36.62
N GLU A 26 -6.33 18.60 36.27
CA GLU A 26 -5.18 18.05 36.98
C GLU A 26 -3.86 18.66 36.46
N PRO A 27 -2.94 19.09 37.35
CA PRO A 27 -1.68 19.69 36.95
C PRO A 27 -0.79 18.69 36.21
N GLN A 28 -0.44 18.99 34.94
CA GLN A 28 0.35 18.11 34.06
C GLN A 28 1.86 18.34 34.18
N VAL A 29 2.26 19.51 34.66
CA VAL A 29 3.65 19.95 34.80
C VAL A 29 3.78 20.65 36.15
N GLU A 30 4.90 20.43 36.83
CA GLU A 30 5.22 21.11 38.09
C GLU A 30 6.41 22.04 37.88
N LEU A 31 6.38 23.22 38.49
CA LEU A 31 7.53 24.11 38.56
C LEU A 31 8.34 23.76 39.81
N MET A 32 9.64 23.55 39.66
CA MET A 32 10.55 23.19 40.74
C MET A 32 11.79 24.07 40.72
N GLU A 33 12.48 24.18 41.84
CA GLU A 33 13.82 24.76 41.90
C GLU A 33 14.86 23.66 42.18
N SER A 34 15.96 23.68 41.42
CA SER A 34 17.11 22.82 41.66
C SER A 34 18.40 23.56 41.37
N GLY A 35 19.33 23.58 42.33
CA GLY A 35 20.61 24.29 42.18
C GLY A 35 20.48 25.81 42.02
N GLY A 36 19.38 26.41 42.48
CA GLY A 36 19.10 27.85 42.34
C GLY A 36 18.53 28.25 40.97
N GLU A 37 18.17 27.28 40.13
CA GLU A 37 17.51 27.52 38.85
C GLU A 37 16.09 26.93 38.85
N GLU A 38 15.15 27.65 38.23
CA GLU A 38 13.81 27.13 37.93
C GLU A 38 13.90 26.05 36.84
N ILE A 39 13.20 24.95 37.05
CA ILE A 39 13.06 23.83 36.12
C ILE A 39 11.62 23.34 36.11
N LEU A 40 11.20 22.73 35.00
CA LEU A 40 9.93 22.06 34.92
C LEU A 40 10.10 20.58 35.25
N TYR A 41 9.16 20.01 35.98
CA TYR A 41 9.03 18.58 36.18
C TYR A 41 7.81 18.07 35.43
N TYR A 42 8.08 17.10 34.56
CA TYR A 42 7.06 16.36 33.83
C TYR A 42 6.90 14.99 34.49
N PRO A 43 5.83 14.78 35.27
CA PRO A 43 5.46 13.45 35.74
C PRO A 43 5.33 12.51 34.55
N THR A 44 5.81 11.28 34.69
CA THR A 44 5.60 10.27 33.65
C THR A 44 4.23 9.66 33.87
N PRO A 45 3.24 9.86 32.96
CA PRO A 45 1.93 9.27 33.13
C PRO A 45 2.03 7.76 33.06
N CYS A 46 1.31 7.07 33.96
CA CYS A 46 1.13 5.62 33.88
C CYS A 46 0.05 5.32 32.84
N LEU A 47 0.46 5.17 31.58
CA LEU A 47 -0.46 4.84 30.49
C LEU A 47 -0.83 3.36 30.58
N THR A 48 -2.12 3.04 30.72
CA THR A 48 -2.59 1.65 30.86
C THR A 48 -3.27 1.11 29.61
N VAL A 49 -3.62 1.98 28.66
CA VAL A 49 -4.23 1.62 27.38
C VAL A 49 -3.65 2.48 26.26
N ALA A 50 -3.30 1.86 25.13
CA ALA A 50 -3.02 2.57 23.87
C ALA A 50 -3.98 2.09 22.78
N LEU A 51 -4.54 3.04 22.04
CA LEU A 51 -5.36 2.78 20.86
C LEU A 51 -4.56 3.18 19.64
N LEU A 52 -4.14 2.20 18.85
CA LEU A 52 -3.25 2.40 17.72
C LEU A 52 -3.93 1.97 16.43
N ARG A 53 -3.50 2.57 15.32
CA ARG A 53 -3.87 2.14 13.97
C ARG A 53 -2.63 1.64 13.24
N GLY A 54 -2.79 0.53 12.54
CA GLY A 54 -1.82 0.02 11.58
C GLY A 54 -2.50 -0.34 10.28
N THR A 55 -1.70 -0.64 9.26
CA THR A 55 -2.23 -1.05 7.96
C THR A 55 -2.39 -2.56 7.91
N THR A 56 -1.30 -3.29 8.15
CA THR A 56 -1.22 -4.74 8.00
C THR A 56 -0.67 -5.37 9.26
N ALA A 57 -1.32 -6.41 9.80
CA ALA A 57 -0.75 -7.25 10.86
C ALA A 57 -0.50 -8.68 10.37
N ASP A 58 0.53 -9.35 10.91
CA ASP A 58 0.74 -10.79 10.71
C ASP A 58 0.25 -11.63 11.91
N GLU A 59 0.33 -12.97 11.79
CA GLU A 59 -0.06 -13.93 12.83
C GLU A 59 0.73 -13.80 14.15
N MET A 60 1.94 -13.23 14.09
CA MET A 60 2.80 -13.04 15.26
C MET A 60 2.52 -11.70 15.96
N GLY A 61 1.62 -10.88 15.39
CA GLY A 61 1.30 -9.55 15.89
C GLY A 61 2.32 -8.48 15.47
N ASN A 62 3.17 -8.76 14.47
CA ASN A 62 3.95 -7.71 13.82
C ASN A 62 3.03 -6.83 12.98
N VAL A 63 3.38 -5.56 12.84
CA VAL A 63 2.52 -4.56 12.21
C VAL A 63 3.32 -3.71 11.24
N ALA A 64 2.82 -3.58 10.03
CA ALA A 64 3.26 -2.60 9.04
C ALA A 64 2.24 -1.46 8.93
N MET A 65 2.74 -0.26 8.65
CA MET A 65 1.99 1.00 8.60
C MET A 65 2.14 1.68 7.22
N GLU A 66 2.23 0.87 6.17
CA GLU A 66 2.55 1.29 4.80
C GLU A 66 1.45 2.12 4.11
N ARG A 67 0.25 2.22 4.70
CA ARG A 67 -0.83 3.12 4.26
C ARG A 67 -1.19 4.19 5.30
N GLU A 68 -0.46 4.27 6.42
CA GLU A 68 -0.73 5.31 7.42
C GLU A 68 -0.07 6.62 7.02
N ALA A 69 -0.79 7.74 7.18
CA ALA A 69 -0.28 9.07 6.82
C ALA A 69 0.95 9.47 7.65
N LEU A 70 0.99 9.05 8.93
CA LEU A 70 2.07 9.27 9.87
C LEU A 70 2.15 8.07 10.83
N VAL A 71 3.38 7.60 11.11
CA VAL A 71 3.63 6.57 12.13
C VAL A 71 3.70 7.17 13.55
N ILE A 72 4.01 8.48 13.64
CA ILE A 72 4.13 9.30 14.86
C ILE A 72 4.86 8.52 15.98
N ASP A 73 4.28 8.46 17.17
CA ASP A 73 4.84 7.88 18.38
C ASP A 73 4.21 6.53 18.70
N ASN A 74 3.61 5.84 17.73
CA ASN A 74 2.89 4.59 17.96
C ASN A 74 3.74 3.54 18.70
N LEU A 75 5.02 3.43 18.33
CA LEU A 75 5.96 2.55 19.03
C LEU A 75 6.21 3.01 20.47
N ALA A 76 6.45 4.30 20.69
CA ALA A 76 6.70 4.85 22.01
C ALA A 76 5.47 4.71 22.93
N GLN A 77 4.26 4.93 22.40
CA GLN A 77 3.00 4.74 23.11
C GLN A 77 2.78 3.26 23.48
N ALA A 78 2.99 2.33 22.52
CA ALA A 78 2.90 0.90 22.78
C ALA A 78 3.89 0.47 23.88
N MET A 79 5.15 0.90 23.77
CA MET A 79 6.19 0.60 24.75
C MET A 79 5.85 1.16 26.14
N ALA A 80 5.41 2.41 26.22
CA ALA A 80 5.03 3.04 27.49
C ALA A 80 3.90 2.26 28.18
N VAL A 81 2.85 1.89 27.43
CA VAL A 81 1.72 1.11 27.96
C VAL A 81 2.14 -0.31 28.37
N LYS A 82 2.96 -0.99 27.55
CA LYS A 82 3.45 -2.32 27.89
C LYS A 82 4.37 -2.32 29.11
N ASN A 83 5.22 -1.30 29.27
CA ASN A 83 6.07 -1.12 30.45
C ASN A 83 5.25 -0.89 31.73
N ALA A 84 4.06 -0.30 31.61
CA ALA A 84 3.11 -0.14 32.71
C ALA A 84 2.22 -1.37 32.95
N GLY A 85 2.41 -2.48 32.22
CA GLY A 85 1.57 -3.68 32.31
C GLY A 85 0.17 -3.52 31.70
N GLY A 86 -0.05 -2.46 30.92
CA GLY A 86 -1.31 -2.15 30.26
C GLY A 86 -1.56 -2.94 28.97
N VAL A 87 -2.65 -2.60 28.28
CA VAL A 87 -3.07 -3.24 27.02
C VAL A 87 -2.92 -2.32 25.83
N VAL A 88 -2.38 -2.85 24.73
CA VAL A 88 -2.33 -2.15 23.45
C VAL A 88 -3.42 -2.74 22.56
N ILE A 89 -4.34 -1.91 22.09
CA ILE A 89 -5.38 -2.28 21.14
C ILE A 89 -4.98 -1.66 19.81
N LEU A 90 -4.85 -2.49 18.79
CA LEU A 90 -4.45 -2.08 17.46
C LEU A 90 -5.53 -2.46 16.45
N GLN A 91 -6.08 -1.47 15.77
CA GLN A 91 -6.95 -1.70 14.63
C GLN A 91 -6.10 -1.71 13.36
N VAL A 92 -6.24 -2.78 12.58
CA VAL A 92 -5.59 -2.90 11.26
C VAL A 92 -6.61 -2.97 10.15
N GLU A 93 -6.22 -2.47 8.97
CA GLU A 93 -7.00 -2.59 7.74
C GLU A 93 -7.05 -4.06 7.29
N ARG A 94 -5.92 -4.78 7.42
CA ARG A 94 -5.81 -6.17 6.98
C ARG A 94 -4.93 -7.05 7.87
N VAL A 95 -5.19 -8.35 7.82
CA VAL A 95 -4.36 -9.40 8.46
C VAL A 95 -3.76 -10.30 7.39
N VAL A 96 -2.47 -10.59 7.50
CA VAL A 96 -1.74 -11.51 6.61
C VAL A 96 -1.43 -12.80 7.36
N LEU A 97 -1.94 -13.90 6.83
CA LEU A 97 -1.67 -15.26 7.28
C LEU A 97 -0.61 -15.86 6.35
N ALA A 98 0.47 -16.39 6.92
CA ALA A 98 1.62 -16.86 6.14
C ALA A 98 1.93 -18.33 6.43
N GLY A 99 2.21 -19.10 5.39
CA GLY A 99 2.57 -20.51 5.56
C GLY A 99 2.79 -21.25 4.25
N THR A 100 2.91 -22.57 4.35
CA THR A 100 2.96 -23.45 3.18
C THR A 100 1.55 -23.85 2.72
N PHE A 101 1.36 -24.09 1.42
CA PHE A 101 0.09 -24.54 0.88
C PHE A 101 -0.35 -25.90 1.40
N THR A 102 0.62 -26.82 1.44
CA THR A 102 0.51 -28.19 1.95
C THR A 102 1.50 -28.39 3.08
N ALA A 103 1.27 -29.38 3.92
CA ALA A 103 2.13 -29.71 5.05
C ALA A 103 2.63 -31.16 4.97
N CYS A 104 3.55 -31.52 5.87
CA CYS A 104 4.14 -32.85 5.99
C CYS A 104 4.99 -33.25 4.77
N GLY A 105 6.23 -32.75 4.74
CA GLY A 105 7.23 -33.11 3.72
C GLY A 105 7.20 -32.24 2.47
N PHE A 106 6.53 -31.09 2.49
CA PHE A 106 6.61 -30.11 1.41
C PHE A 106 8.04 -29.55 1.27
N SER A 107 8.55 -29.45 0.06
CA SER A 107 9.83 -28.84 -0.27
C SER A 107 9.76 -28.15 -1.64
N ALA A 108 10.26 -26.92 -1.70
CA ALA A 108 10.35 -26.15 -2.93
C ALA A 108 11.69 -25.42 -2.99
N GLU A 109 12.12 -25.14 -4.22
CA GLU A 109 13.32 -24.40 -4.54
C GLU A 109 12.96 -23.21 -5.43
N ILE A 110 13.77 -22.16 -5.36
CA ILE A 110 13.69 -21.03 -6.27
C ILE A 110 14.83 -21.18 -7.28
N ALA A 111 14.49 -21.31 -8.55
CA ALA A 111 15.45 -21.45 -9.64
C ALA A 111 15.02 -20.57 -10.82
N ASP A 112 15.99 -19.87 -11.42
CA ASP A 112 15.77 -19.05 -12.62
C ASP A 112 14.63 -18.02 -12.51
N GLY A 113 14.42 -17.44 -11.32
CA GLY A 113 13.36 -16.45 -11.10
C GLY A 113 11.97 -17.03 -10.89
N ALA A 114 11.86 -18.34 -10.68
CA ALA A 114 10.59 -19.06 -10.54
C ALA A 114 10.61 -20.05 -9.38
N LEU A 115 9.43 -20.35 -8.86
CA LEU A 115 9.17 -21.41 -7.90
C LEU A 115 9.19 -22.77 -8.60
N LYS A 116 9.95 -23.71 -8.04
CA LYS A 116 9.93 -25.12 -8.42
C LYS A 116 9.57 -25.97 -7.21
N ILE A 117 8.41 -26.62 -7.26
CA ILE A 117 8.01 -27.59 -6.23
C ILE A 117 8.83 -28.87 -6.44
N VAL A 118 9.68 -29.21 -5.47
CA VAL A 118 10.54 -30.40 -5.51
C VAL A 118 9.81 -31.60 -4.94
N GLN A 119 9.07 -31.40 -3.84
CA GLN A 119 8.27 -32.42 -3.19
C GLN A 119 6.98 -31.81 -2.65
N GLU A 120 5.85 -32.43 -2.98
CA GLU A 120 4.56 -31.99 -2.49
C GLU A 120 4.27 -32.50 -1.06
N GLY A 121 3.57 -31.68 -0.27
CA GLY A 121 3.12 -32.05 1.06
C GLY A 121 1.95 -33.03 1.04
N ARG A 122 1.92 -33.96 2.00
CA ARG A 122 0.87 -34.99 2.09
C ARG A 122 -0.46 -34.45 2.65
N SER A 123 -0.40 -33.40 3.45
CA SER A 123 -1.57 -32.85 4.14
C SER A 123 -2.03 -31.56 3.46
N ARG A 124 -3.28 -31.54 3.00
CA ARG A 124 -3.93 -30.35 2.45
C ARG A 124 -4.36 -29.42 3.58
N LYS A 125 -4.22 -28.11 3.39
CA LYS A 125 -4.60 -27.10 4.39
C LYS A 125 -5.86 -26.31 3.99
N PHE A 126 -6.32 -26.45 2.74
CA PHE A 126 -7.51 -25.80 2.22
C PHE A 126 -8.63 -26.84 2.05
N LEU A 127 -9.30 -27.14 3.15
CA LEU A 127 -10.38 -28.13 3.25
C LEU A 127 -11.75 -27.48 2.99
N GLU A 128 -12.74 -28.26 2.58
CA GLU A 128 -14.14 -27.79 2.47
C GLU A 128 -14.70 -27.41 3.86
N ALA A 129 -14.38 -28.21 4.88
CA ALA A 129 -14.71 -27.94 6.27
C ALA A 129 -13.58 -28.42 7.20
N VAL A 130 -13.26 -27.59 8.20
CA VAL A 130 -12.35 -27.97 9.30
C VAL A 130 -13.14 -28.68 10.40
N GLU A 131 -12.48 -29.57 11.14
CA GLU A 131 -13.08 -30.29 12.27
C GLU A 131 -13.58 -29.34 13.37
N GLN A 132 -12.83 -28.27 13.62
CA GLN A 132 -13.19 -27.24 14.59
C GLN A 132 -12.80 -25.84 14.07
N VAL A 133 -13.73 -24.90 14.16
CA VAL A 133 -13.51 -23.50 13.78
C VAL A 133 -12.98 -22.72 14.98
N THR A 134 -11.69 -22.38 14.96
CA THR A 134 -11.05 -21.51 15.97
C THR A 134 -10.96 -20.05 15.50
N PHE A 135 -10.96 -19.84 14.18
CA PHE A 135 -10.98 -18.54 13.52
C PHE A 135 -12.15 -18.50 12.54
N SER A 136 -13.06 -17.53 12.68
CA SER A 136 -14.26 -17.43 11.83
C SER A 136 -14.03 -16.47 10.67
N GLY A 137 -13.62 -17.01 9.52
CA GLY A 137 -13.47 -16.21 8.30
C GLY A 137 -14.75 -15.47 7.89
N THR A 138 -15.93 -16.08 8.07
CA THR A 138 -17.23 -15.45 7.78
C THR A 138 -17.49 -14.21 8.65
N ARG A 139 -17.01 -14.20 9.91
CA ARG A 139 -17.13 -13.03 10.79
C ARG A 139 -16.21 -11.91 10.31
N GLU A 140 -14.94 -12.21 10.03
CA GLU A 140 -13.97 -11.20 9.60
C GLU A 140 -14.33 -10.57 8.25
N ALA A 141 -14.78 -11.38 7.29
CA ALA A 141 -15.29 -10.91 6.01
C ALA A 141 -16.47 -9.93 6.17
N ARG A 142 -17.36 -10.16 7.15
CA ARG A 142 -18.48 -9.26 7.46
C ARG A 142 -18.07 -7.98 8.18
N LEU A 143 -16.98 -8.01 8.93
CA LEU A 143 -16.40 -6.84 9.58
C LEU A 143 -15.58 -5.97 8.61
N MET A 144 -15.59 -6.29 7.31
CA MET A 144 -14.80 -5.65 6.25
C MET A 144 -13.29 -5.63 6.56
N GLN A 145 -12.80 -6.57 7.39
CA GLN A 145 -11.37 -6.76 7.57
C GLN A 145 -10.86 -7.62 6.42
N SER A 146 -9.98 -7.07 5.59
CA SER A 146 -9.35 -7.82 4.50
C SER A 146 -8.37 -8.84 5.11
N VAL A 147 -8.53 -10.12 4.79
CA VAL A 147 -7.62 -11.17 5.26
C VAL A 147 -6.91 -11.76 4.06
N LEU A 148 -5.59 -11.61 4.01
CA LEU A 148 -4.74 -12.16 2.96
C LEU A 148 -4.07 -13.43 3.46
N HIS A 149 -4.09 -14.49 2.66
CA HIS A 149 -3.30 -15.69 2.89
C HIS A 149 -2.16 -15.72 1.88
N VAL A 150 -0.95 -15.42 2.33
CA VAL A 150 0.25 -15.40 1.50
C VAL A 150 1.00 -16.70 1.72
N ILE A 151 1.12 -17.50 0.66
CA ILE A 151 1.83 -18.77 0.71
C ILE A 151 2.89 -18.81 -0.38
N GLU A 152 3.69 -19.87 -0.41
CA GLU A 152 4.85 -19.97 -1.30
C GLU A 152 4.49 -19.91 -2.79
N ARG A 153 3.29 -20.40 -3.16
CA ARG A 153 2.85 -20.56 -4.55
C ARG A 153 1.73 -19.63 -4.99
N ALA A 154 1.07 -18.94 -4.05
CA ALA A 154 -0.12 -18.15 -4.32
C ALA A 154 -0.41 -17.11 -3.23
N VAL A 155 -1.24 -16.13 -3.55
CA VAL A 155 -1.83 -15.21 -2.58
C VAL A 155 -3.35 -15.27 -2.73
N PHE A 156 -4.03 -15.45 -1.61
CA PHE A 156 -5.49 -15.45 -1.55
C PHE A 156 -6.01 -14.29 -0.73
N GLU A 157 -7.18 -13.79 -1.11
CA GLU A 157 -7.95 -12.81 -0.37
C GLU A 157 -9.27 -13.43 0.10
N LEU A 158 -9.58 -13.26 1.39
CA LEU A 158 -10.88 -13.62 1.93
C LEU A 158 -11.88 -12.49 1.64
N THR A 159 -12.93 -12.81 0.89
CA THR A 159 -14.02 -11.89 0.58
C THR A 159 -15.32 -12.34 1.24
N THR A 160 -16.38 -11.54 1.14
CA THR A 160 -17.73 -11.92 1.60
C THR A 160 -18.30 -13.12 0.83
N ASP A 161 -17.85 -13.33 -0.41
CA ASP A 161 -18.36 -14.38 -1.31
C ASP A 161 -17.52 -15.66 -1.26
N GLY A 162 -16.33 -15.62 -0.64
CA GLY A 162 -15.43 -16.75 -0.50
C GLY A 162 -13.96 -16.38 -0.66
N LEU A 163 -13.12 -17.41 -0.86
CA LEU A 163 -11.69 -17.24 -1.04
C LEU A 163 -11.38 -16.91 -2.51
N ARG A 164 -10.80 -15.74 -2.76
CA ARG A 164 -10.37 -15.29 -4.09
C ARG A 164 -8.87 -15.54 -4.26
N LEU A 165 -8.47 -16.12 -5.39
CA LEU A 165 -7.07 -16.21 -5.78
C LEU A 165 -6.67 -14.91 -6.49
N ILE A 166 -5.68 -14.19 -5.96
CA ILE A 166 -5.26 -12.88 -6.48
C ILE A 166 -3.87 -12.89 -7.10
N GLU A 167 -2.94 -13.71 -6.60
CA GLU A 167 -1.61 -13.86 -7.18
C GLU A 167 -1.15 -15.31 -7.27
N VAL A 168 -0.35 -15.65 -8.30
CA VAL A 168 0.28 -16.96 -8.47
C VAL A 168 1.80 -16.80 -8.67
N ALA A 169 2.59 -17.66 -8.02
CA ALA A 169 4.03 -17.64 -8.14
C ALA A 169 4.49 -17.94 -9.58
N PRO A 170 5.52 -17.27 -10.11
CA PRO A 170 6.12 -17.68 -11.37
C PRO A 170 6.57 -19.13 -11.29
N GLY A 171 6.20 -19.96 -12.29
CA GLY A 171 6.53 -21.39 -12.33
C GLY A 171 5.50 -22.32 -11.67
N ALA A 172 4.57 -21.79 -10.86
CA ALA A 172 3.44 -22.55 -10.34
C ALA A 172 2.32 -22.63 -11.39
N ASP A 173 1.78 -23.82 -11.57
CA ASP A 173 0.65 -24.09 -12.46
C ASP A 173 -0.67 -24.08 -11.69
N LEU A 174 -1.66 -23.34 -12.20
CA LEU A 174 -2.94 -23.15 -11.51
C LEU A 174 -3.68 -24.48 -11.29
N ASP A 175 -3.78 -25.32 -12.31
CA ASP A 175 -4.55 -26.55 -12.22
C ASP A 175 -3.80 -27.61 -11.40
N ARG A 176 -2.53 -27.84 -11.74
CA ARG A 176 -1.70 -28.89 -11.15
C ARG A 176 -1.29 -28.56 -9.72
N ASP A 177 -0.77 -27.36 -9.48
CA ASP A 177 -0.11 -27.03 -8.22
C ASP A 177 -1.04 -26.34 -7.23
N ILE A 178 -2.19 -25.80 -7.67
CA ILE A 178 -3.14 -25.11 -6.80
C ILE A 178 -4.45 -25.90 -6.70
N LEU A 179 -5.24 -25.96 -7.77
CA LEU A 179 -6.60 -26.50 -7.74
C LEU A 179 -6.65 -27.98 -7.34
N THR A 180 -5.70 -28.80 -7.80
CA THR A 180 -5.63 -30.24 -7.47
C THR A 180 -5.43 -30.51 -5.96
N HIS A 181 -4.90 -29.53 -5.22
CA HIS A 181 -4.60 -29.66 -3.80
C HIS A 181 -5.61 -28.92 -2.90
N MET A 182 -6.70 -28.40 -3.48
CA MET A 182 -7.77 -27.73 -2.75
C MET A 182 -9.06 -28.55 -2.75
N GLU A 183 -9.80 -28.46 -1.65
CA GLU A 183 -11.13 -29.06 -1.51
C GLU A 183 -12.22 -28.00 -1.43
N THR A 184 -11.85 -26.72 -1.44
CA THR A 184 -12.78 -25.59 -1.42
C THR A 184 -12.87 -24.92 -2.80
N ARG A 185 -14.01 -24.30 -3.08
CA ARG A 185 -14.24 -23.60 -4.34
C ARG A 185 -13.60 -22.21 -4.28
N LEU A 186 -12.76 -21.92 -5.26
CA LEU A 186 -12.12 -20.61 -5.42
C LEU A 186 -12.92 -19.68 -6.33
N ILE A 187 -12.87 -18.40 -6.00
CA ILE A 187 -13.20 -17.32 -6.92
C ILE A 187 -11.92 -17.00 -7.70
N ILE A 188 -12.01 -17.14 -9.03
CA ILE A 188 -10.91 -16.87 -9.96
C ILE A 188 -11.39 -15.82 -10.95
N ASP A 189 -10.83 -14.62 -10.82
CA ASP A 189 -11.07 -13.48 -11.70
C ASP A 189 -9.78 -13.20 -12.50
N GLU A 190 -9.23 -11.98 -12.42
CA GLU A 190 -7.91 -11.65 -12.97
C GLU A 190 -6.82 -12.04 -11.96
N ILE A 191 -5.97 -13.00 -12.34
CA ILE A 191 -4.83 -13.44 -11.53
C ILE A 191 -3.58 -12.67 -11.96
N ALA A 192 -2.95 -11.98 -11.01
CA ALA A 192 -1.63 -11.42 -11.24
C ALA A 192 -0.53 -12.46 -10.99
N GLN A 193 0.60 -12.32 -11.67
CA GLN A 193 1.78 -13.07 -11.27
C GLN A 193 2.41 -12.38 -10.04
N MET A 194 2.82 -13.16 -9.04
CA MET A 194 3.57 -12.63 -7.90
C MET A 194 4.84 -11.91 -8.38
N GLY A 195 5.24 -10.88 -7.65
CA GLY A 195 6.38 -10.04 -8.03
C GLY A 195 7.64 -10.87 -8.29
N PRO A 196 8.23 -10.86 -9.51
CA PRO A 196 9.32 -11.78 -9.87
C PRO A 196 10.59 -11.56 -9.02
N ARG A 197 10.77 -10.34 -8.47
CA ARG A 197 11.87 -10.00 -7.55
C ARG A 197 11.85 -10.84 -6.26
N ILE A 198 10.67 -11.32 -5.84
CA ILE A 198 10.51 -12.22 -4.67
C ILE A 198 11.22 -13.56 -4.93
N PHE A 199 11.31 -13.97 -6.20
CA PHE A 199 11.88 -15.25 -6.63
C PHE A 199 13.33 -15.08 -7.10
N SER A 200 14.03 -14.05 -6.63
CA SER A 200 15.40 -13.75 -6.99
C SER A 200 16.22 -13.30 -5.79
N ALA A 201 17.52 -13.58 -5.78
CA ALA A 201 18.43 -13.16 -4.70
C ALA A 201 18.94 -11.71 -4.85
N VAL A 202 18.29 -10.87 -5.67
CA VAL A 202 18.67 -9.47 -5.84
C VAL A 202 17.94 -8.56 -4.85
N GLU A 203 18.50 -7.39 -4.58
CA GLU A 203 17.82 -6.38 -3.77
C GLU A 203 16.49 -5.98 -4.44
N MET A 204 15.40 -6.07 -3.68
CA MET A 204 14.06 -5.82 -4.23
C MET A 204 13.80 -4.35 -4.56
N GLY A 205 14.55 -3.41 -3.96
CA GLY A 205 14.37 -1.97 -4.21
C GLY A 205 13.04 -1.41 -3.67
N LEU A 206 12.44 -2.03 -2.65
CA LEU A 206 11.11 -1.68 -2.12
C LEU A 206 10.98 -0.21 -1.72
N ARG A 207 12.07 0.44 -1.29
CA ARG A 207 12.07 1.86 -0.95
C ARG A 207 11.69 2.74 -2.14
N VAL A 208 12.14 2.40 -3.35
CA VAL A 208 11.80 3.12 -4.58
C VAL A 208 10.33 2.92 -4.90
N ASP A 209 9.85 1.67 -4.85
CA ASP A 209 8.45 1.32 -5.14
C ASP A 209 7.47 2.00 -4.15
N LEU A 210 7.76 1.91 -2.85
CA LEU A 210 6.87 2.36 -1.78
C LEU A 210 6.84 3.88 -1.60
N LEU A 211 7.92 4.58 -1.97
CA LEU A 211 8.05 6.04 -1.81
C LEU A 211 8.04 6.79 -3.14
N HIS A 212 7.92 6.08 -4.26
CA HIS A 212 7.97 6.60 -5.63
C HIS A 212 9.21 7.48 -5.90
N LEU A 213 10.39 7.00 -5.46
CA LEU A 213 11.65 7.76 -5.60
C LEU A 213 12.11 7.93 -7.06
N ASP A 214 11.56 7.13 -7.96
CA ASP A 214 11.83 7.13 -9.40
C ASP A 214 10.82 7.96 -10.22
N LEU A 215 9.88 8.66 -9.57
CA LEU A 215 8.83 9.43 -10.26
C LEU A 215 9.40 10.43 -11.28
N ALA A 216 10.57 11.01 -11.01
CA ALA A 216 11.23 11.92 -11.93
C ALA A 216 11.70 11.23 -13.22
N GLU A 217 12.13 9.97 -13.14
CA GLU A 217 12.59 9.16 -14.28
C GLU A 217 11.42 8.61 -15.10
N ARG A 218 10.25 8.49 -14.48
CA ARG A 218 9.00 8.01 -15.10
C ARG A 218 8.31 9.05 -15.98
N VAL A 219 8.71 10.32 -15.91
CA VAL A 219 8.11 11.42 -16.66
C VAL A 219 9.17 12.04 -17.56
N ALA A 220 9.14 11.72 -18.85
CA ALA A 220 10.17 12.13 -19.79
C ALA A 220 9.59 12.90 -20.99
N LEU A 221 10.16 14.06 -21.29
CA LEU A 221 9.87 14.80 -22.53
C LEU A 221 10.84 14.34 -23.62
N HIS A 222 10.32 14.02 -24.80
CA HIS A 222 11.12 13.65 -25.95
C HIS A 222 11.96 14.84 -26.44
N PRO A 223 13.15 14.63 -27.04
CA PRO A 223 14.02 15.72 -27.50
C PRO A 223 13.40 16.66 -28.53
N ASP A 224 12.35 16.23 -29.25
CA ASP A 224 11.59 17.09 -30.17
C ASP A 224 10.71 18.12 -29.45
N GLY A 225 10.54 18.00 -28.14
CA GLY A 225 9.73 18.87 -27.30
C GLY A 225 8.22 18.67 -27.45
N ASN A 226 7.77 17.73 -28.29
CA ASN A 226 6.36 17.57 -28.65
C ASN A 226 5.73 16.30 -28.07
N ARG A 227 6.53 15.34 -27.58
CA ARG A 227 6.02 14.07 -27.01
C ARG A 227 6.39 13.93 -25.54
N LEU A 228 5.43 13.54 -24.71
CA LEU A 228 5.62 13.24 -23.29
C LEU A 228 5.37 11.76 -23.02
N PHE A 229 6.32 11.10 -22.38
CA PHE A 229 6.23 9.72 -21.93
C PHE A 229 5.97 9.68 -20.42
N LEU A 230 4.92 8.96 -20.03
CA LEU A 230 4.54 8.71 -18.64
C LEU A 230 4.56 7.20 -18.37
N ASN A 231 5.51 6.74 -17.57
CA ASN A 231 5.60 5.34 -17.17
C ASN A 231 4.98 5.11 -15.79
N PHE A 232 3.68 4.78 -15.76
CA PHE A 232 2.98 4.43 -14.52
C PHE A 232 2.96 2.92 -14.24
N GLU A 233 3.86 2.16 -14.88
CA GLU A 233 3.92 0.73 -14.65
C GLU A 233 4.16 0.39 -13.19
N LYS A 234 3.29 -0.47 -12.66
CA LYS A 234 3.30 -0.97 -11.27
C LYS A 234 3.18 0.13 -10.20
N MET A 235 2.88 1.37 -10.59
CA MET A 235 2.67 2.44 -9.64
C MET A 235 1.35 2.25 -8.89
N ARG A 236 1.38 2.52 -7.59
CA ARG A 236 0.22 2.43 -6.71
C ARG A 236 -0.07 3.77 -6.04
N ILE A 237 -1.15 4.43 -6.44
CA ILE A 237 -1.59 5.68 -5.81
C ILE A 237 -2.59 5.34 -4.71
N ARG A 238 -2.22 5.64 -3.46
CA ARG A 238 -2.96 5.25 -2.26
C ARG A 238 -3.46 6.44 -1.45
N ILE A 239 -2.75 7.56 -1.53
CA ILE A 239 -3.08 8.78 -0.78
C ILE A 239 -3.10 10.02 -1.69
N PRO A 240 -3.92 11.05 -1.38
CA PRO A 240 -4.00 12.28 -2.19
C PRO A 240 -2.64 12.94 -2.45
N ARG A 241 -1.73 12.91 -1.47
CA ARG A 241 -0.38 13.47 -1.59
C ARG A 241 0.47 12.80 -2.66
N GLU A 242 0.29 11.51 -2.93
CA GLU A 242 0.99 10.82 -4.02
C GLU A 242 0.48 11.32 -5.38
N LEU A 243 -0.83 11.51 -5.51
CA LEU A 243 -1.46 12.07 -6.70
C LEU A 243 -0.97 13.51 -6.97
N GLU A 244 -0.89 14.34 -5.93
CA GLU A 244 -0.33 15.70 -6.03
C GLU A 244 1.13 15.70 -6.53
N LYS A 245 1.96 14.76 -6.07
CA LYS A 245 3.34 14.62 -6.55
C LYS A 245 3.39 14.26 -8.03
N VAL A 246 2.54 13.33 -8.49
CA VAL A 246 2.42 12.96 -9.91
C VAL A 246 2.00 14.18 -10.73
N ALA A 247 0.99 14.92 -10.28
CA ALA A 247 0.52 16.13 -10.94
C ALA A 247 1.63 17.19 -11.06
N ALA A 248 2.35 17.44 -9.96
CA ALA A 248 3.42 18.42 -9.91
C ALA A 248 4.58 18.05 -10.85
N GLN A 249 5.03 16.79 -10.82
CA GLN A 249 6.10 16.31 -11.69
C GLN A 249 5.72 16.40 -13.17
N ALA A 250 4.51 15.93 -13.54
CA ALA A 250 4.02 16.02 -14.91
C ALA A 250 3.93 17.48 -15.38
N THR A 251 3.44 18.38 -14.53
CA THR A 251 3.34 19.81 -14.81
C THR A 251 4.72 20.44 -15.06
N GLU A 252 5.69 20.17 -14.19
CA GLU A 252 7.04 20.73 -14.32
C GLU A 252 7.77 20.26 -15.58
N VAL A 253 7.55 19.01 -16.01
CA VAL A 253 8.10 18.52 -17.28
C VAL A 253 7.38 19.14 -18.48
N CYS A 254 6.04 19.25 -18.42
CA CYS A 254 5.27 19.87 -19.50
C CYS A 254 5.61 21.35 -19.73
N LYS A 255 5.90 22.11 -18.66
CA LYS A 255 6.31 23.52 -18.76
C LYS A 255 7.61 23.74 -19.55
N LYS A 256 8.44 22.71 -19.70
CA LYS A 256 9.69 22.77 -20.48
C LYS A 256 9.44 22.62 -21.99
N ALA A 257 8.25 22.16 -22.39
CA ALA A 257 7.89 22.03 -23.78
C ALA A 257 7.59 23.41 -24.40
N PRO A 258 7.91 23.63 -25.68
CA PRO A 258 7.61 24.88 -26.38
C PRO A 258 6.11 25.11 -26.62
N GLY A 259 5.28 24.07 -26.42
CA GLY A 259 3.83 24.12 -26.65
C GLY A 259 3.13 22.91 -26.03
N ARG A 260 1.94 22.59 -26.56
CA ARG A 260 1.19 21.40 -26.14
C ARG A 260 1.86 20.12 -26.64
N VAL A 261 1.79 19.07 -25.85
CA VAL A 261 2.46 17.80 -26.10
C VAL A 261 1.48 16.66 -26.34
N ASP A 262 1.86 15.72 -27.20
CA ASP A 262 1.20 14.43 -27.32
C ASP A 262 1.71 13.50 -26.23
N VAL A 263 0.82 12.85 -25.49
CA VAL A 263 1.16 12.07 -24.29
C VAL A 263 1.03 10.59 -24.58
N ILE A 264 2.04 9.80 -24.22
CA ILE A 264 2.03 8.35 -24.23
C ILE A 264 2.17 7.88 -22.78
N VAL A 265 1.20 7.11 -22.29
CA VAL A 265 1.17 6.63 -20.90
C VAL A 265 0.96 5.12 -20.80
N SER A 266 1.83 4.47 -20.04
CA SER A 266 1.72 3.05 -19.67
C SER A 266 0.99 2.91 -18.33
N TYR A 267 -0.05 2.08 -18.30
CA TYR A 267 -0.82 1.74 -17.09
C TYR A 267 -0.63 0.29 -16.65
N ASP A 268 0.41 -0.41 -17.11
CA ASP A 268 0.57 -1.83 -16.80
C ASP A 268 0.86 -2.10 -15.32
N GLY A 269 -0.07 -2.80 -14.67
CA GLY A 269 -0.03 -3.03 -13.22
C GLY A 269 -0.25 -1.76 -12.38
N PHE A 270 -0.70 -0.66 -12.98
CA PHE A 270 -1.11 0.53 -12.24
C PHE A 270 -2.35 0.23 -11.40
N SER A 271 -2.36 0.71 -10.16
CA SER A 271 -3.56 0.65 -9.31
C SER A 271 -3.73 1.97 -8.56
N THR A 272 -4.98 2.36 -8.34
CA THR A 272 -5.34 3.49 -7.49
C THR A 272 -6.37 3.05 -6.47
N ASP A 273 -6.36 3.68 -5.30
CA ASP A 273 -7.46 3.56 -4.34
C ASP A 273 -8.77 4.07 -4.97
N GLU A 274 -9.88 3.36 -4.73
CA GLU A 274 -11.20 3.69 -5.30
C GLU A 274 -11.66 5.09 -4.89
N THR A 275 -11.32 5.53 -3.67
CA THR A 275 -11.69 6.87 -3.17
C THR A 275 -10.98 8.00 -3.94
N LEU A 276 -9.87 7.70 -4.62
CA LEU A 276 -9.05 8.68 -5.35
C LEU A 276 -9.37 8.75 -6.84
N GLU A 277 -10.25 7.89 -7.36
CA GLU A 277 -10.51 7.81 -8.81
C GLU A 277 -11.02 9.13 -9.40
N ALA A 278 -11.95 9.78 -8.70
CA ALA A 278 -12.51 11.06 -9.13
C ALA A 278 -11.46 12.18 -9.12
N ASP A 279 -10.58 12.18 -8.12
CA ASP A 279 -9.50 13.17 -8.01
C ASP A 279 -8.42 12.94 -9.08
N TRP A 280 -8.09 11.68 -9.34
CA TRP A 280 -7.17 11.31 -10.42
C TRP A 280 -7.72 11.70 -11.79
N ALA A 281 -9.01 11.42 -12.07
CA ALA A 281 -9.67 11.84 -13.29
C ALA A 281 -9.65 13.38 -13.46
N ARG A 282 -9.88 14.12 -12.36
CA ARG A 282 -9.81 15.58 -12.34
C ARG A 282 -8.40 16.10 -12.61
N MET A 283 -7.39 15.51 -11.99
CA MET A 283 -5.98 15.83 -12.22
C MET A 283 -5.61 15.65 -13.70
N VAL A 284 -5.90 14.48 -14.26
CA VAL A 284 -5.60 14.18 -15.67
C VAL A 284 -6.36 15.14 -16.60
N SER A 285 -7.62 15.45 -16.31
CA SER A 285 -8.41 16.41 -17.09
C SER A 285 -7.82 17.83 -17.04
N GLY A 286 -7.31 18.26 -15.89
CA GLY A 286 -6.61 19.54 -15.73
C GLY A 286 -5.34 19.62 -16.57
N LEU A 287 -4.50 18.58 -16.50
CA LEU A 287 -3.29 18.47 -17.33
C LEU A 287 -3.64 18.41 -18.83
N GLN A 288 -4.68 17.67 -19.19
CA GLN A 288 -5.13 17.55 -20.58
C GLN A 288 -5.63 18.89 -21.11
N GLY A 289 -6.36 19.67 -20.31
CA GLY A 289 -6.86 20.99 -20.67
C GLY A 289 -5.73 21.99 -20.93
N GLN A 290 -4.68 21.96 -20.12
CA GLN A 290 -3.58 22.93 -20.17
C GLN A 290 -2.45 22.54 -21.13
N PHE A 291 -1.98 21.29 -21.07
CA PHE A 291 -0.73 20.88 -21.71
C PHE A 291 -0.89 19.84 -22.82
N PHE A 292 -1.91 18.98 -22.78
CA PHE A 292 -1.94 17.85 -23.71
C PHE A 292 -2.70 18.16 -25.00
N ASN A 293 -2.24 17.61 -26.12
CA ASN A 293 -2.89 17.66 -27.41
C ASN A 293 -3.69 16.36 -27.67
N LYS A 294 -2.99 15.25 -27.94
CA LYS A 294 -3.56 13.88 -27.95
C LYS A 294 -3.00 13.06 -26.79
N VAL A 295 -3.75 12.07 -26.32
CA VAL A 295 -3.32 11.16 -25.24
C VAL A 295 -3.53 9.71 -25.65
N PHE A 296 -2.44 8.95 -25.67
CA PHE A 296 -2.36 7.54 -26.01
C PHE A 296 -2.06 6.75 -24.73
N ARG A 297 -2.99 5.88 -24.35
CA ARG A 297 -2.93 5.07 -23.14
C ARG A 297 -2.74 3.62 -23.54
N HIS A 298 -1.90 2.86 -22.85
CA HIS A 298 -1.84 1.42 -23.06
C HIS A 298 -1.88 0.65 -21.75
N SER A 299 -2.53 -0.51 -21.82
CA SER A 299 -2.37 -1.56 -20.82
C SER A 299 -2.63 -2.94 -21.42
N GLY A 300 -1.85 -3.94 -21.03
CA GLY A 300 -2.06 -5.35 -21.27
C GLY A 300 -3.31 -5.91 -20.57
N SER A 301 -3.75 -5.32 -19.45
CA SER A 301 -4.98 -5.73 -18.75
C SER A 301 -6.24 -5.23 -19.46
N ALA A 302 -7.12 -6.17 -19.86
CA ALA A 302 -8.38 -5.84 -20.52
C ALA A 302 -9.34 -5.05 -19.61
N PHE A 303 -9.39 -5.38 -18.32
CA PHE A 303 -10.19 -4.66 -17.34
C PHE A 303 -9.72 -3.22 -17.15
N MET A 304 -8.40 -3.02 -17.04
CA MET A 304 -7.82 -1.67 -16.97
C MET A 304 -8.17 -0.85 -18.22
N ARG A 305 -8.14 -1.44 -19.42
CA ARG A 305 -8.59 -0.77 -20.64
C ARG A 305 -10.06 -0.34 -20.57
N MET A 306 -10.95 -1.19 -20.06
CA MET A 306 -12.37 -0.84 -19.85
C MET A 306 -12.52 0.31 -18.85
N LYS A 307 -11.85 0.24 -17.70
CA LYS A 307 -11.87 1.29 -16.67
C LYS A 307 -11.36 2.62 -17.21
N LEU A 308 -10.26 2.59 -17.96
CA LEU A 308 -9.74 3.79 -18.64
C LEU A 308 -10.74 4.38 -19.63
N GLN A 309 -11.53 3.55 -20.30
CA GLN A 309 -12.55 4.00 -21.25
C GLN A 309 -13.75 4.64 -20.54
N GLU A 310 -14.16 4.12 -19.39
CA GLU A 310 -15.20 4.70 -18.55
C GLU A 310 -14.77 6.06 -17.98
N VAL A 311 -13.55 6.13 -17.43
CA VAL A 311 -13.00 7.34 -16.81
C VAL A 311 -12.64 8.40 -17.86
N PHE A 312 -12.13 8.00 -19.03
CA PHE A 312 -11.64 8.89 -20.08
C PHE A 312 -12.33 8.66 -21.43
N SER A 313 -13.61 9.01 -21.50
CA SER A 313 -14.45 8.89 -22.69
C SER A 313 -14.28 10.01 -23.74
N SER A 314 -13.37 10.97 -23.52
CA SER A 314 -13.17 12.09 -24.46
C SER A 314 -12.52 11.65 -25.78
N GLY A 315 -12.94 12.22 -26.91
CA GLY A 315 -12.40 11.90 -28.25
C GLY A 315 -10.92 12.25 -28.50
N ARG A 316 -10.18 12.71 -27.48
CA ARG A 316 -8.72 12.94 -27.52
C ARG A 316 -7.92 11.81 -26.84
N SER A 317 -8.62 10.81 -26.30
CA SER A 317 -8.08 9.64 -25.62
C SER A 317 -8.14 8.42 -26.55
N HIS A 318 -7.01 7.77 -26.74
CA HIS A 318 -6.91 6.49 -27.46
C HIS A 318 -6.33 5.44 -26.51
N ILE A 319 -6.92 4.23 -26.50
CA ILE A 319 -6.53 3.13 -25.61
C ILE A 319 -6.06 1.95 -26.46
N PHE A 320 -4.86 1.43 -26.17
CA PHE A 320 -4.21 0.34 -26.90
C PHE A 320 -3.80 -0.79 -25.96
N GLU A 321 -3.46 -1.93 -26.54
CA GLU A 321 -2.99 -3.10 -25.79
C GLU A 321 -1.48 -3.05 -25.52
N SER A 322 -0.73 -2.25 -26.29
CA SER A 322 0.72 -2.13 -26.13
C SER A 322 1.25 -0.76 -26.51
N SER A 323 2.45 -0.44 -26.00
CA SER A 323 3.19 0.78 -26.34
C SER A 323 3.52 0.87 -27.84
N ALA A 324 3.84 -0.27 -28.48
CA ALA A 324 4.15 -0.32 -29.91
C ALA A 324 2.95 0.09 -30.79
N GLN A 325 1.74 -0.34 -30.43
CA GLN A 325 0.52 0.09 -31.12
C GLN A 325 0.25 1.59 -30.95
N ALA A 326 0.46 2.11 -29.73
CA ALA A 326 0.28 3.53 -29.44
C ALA A 326 1.25 4.41 -30.25
N LEU A 327 2.52 4.00 -30.36
CA LEU A 327 3.53 4.69 -31.16
C LEU A 327 3.22 4.62 -32.66
N ALA A 328 2.84 3.45 -33.17
CA ALA A 328 2.51 3.27 -34.60
C ALA A 328 1.34 4.14 -35.07
N PHE A 329 0.35 4.38 -34.19
CA PHE A 329 -0.77 5.26 -34.49
C PHE A 329 -0.41 6.75 -34.40
N LEU A 330 0.58 7.10 -33.57
CA LEU A 330 1.05 8.48 -33.47
C LEU A 330 1.82 8.91 -34.72
N ASP A 331 2.57 7.97 -35.31
CA ASP A 331 3.39 8.21 -36.50
C ASP A 331 2.62 8.03 -37.83
N SER A 332 1.31 7.70 -37.79
CA SER A 332 0.41 7.55 -38.96
C SER A 332 -0.43 8.80 -39.24
#